data_AF-A0A4V1TK14-F1
#
_entry.id   AF-A0A4V1TK14-F1
#
_cell.length_a   1.000
_cell.length_b   1.000
_cell.length_c   1.000
_cell.angle_alpha   90.00
_cell.angle_beta   90.00
_cell.angle_gamma   90.00
#
_symmetry.space_group_name_H-M   'P 1'
#
loop_
_entity.id
_entity.type
_entity.pdbx_description
1 polymer ?
#
loop_
_entity_poly.entity_id
_entity_poly.type
_entity_poly.pdbx_seq_one_letter_code
_entity_poly.pdbx_strand_id
1 'polypeptide(L)'
;MLLVGGGGCDDSSGGAAPACSCSTPPPPPTEACDQRCADGVALRAMRETLKLAFNLALQGKPVGPQDATGACPEGGTFRVVGEATSNALQGTTTVKLTYTFEGCVYRQIDDEVDENYRMSVTGTLTQEGTIAVQPSATTALLIRSDDLTLDGEVYVPAQDYRIEQCPTVLSQTGNAIAGTVCGRAAGFDF
;
A
#
# COMPACT_ATOMS: atom_id res chain seq x y z
N MET A 1 -37.63 -11.58 3.84
CA MET A 1 -38.71 -12.25 3.09
C MET A 1 -38.77 -11.65 1.70
N LEU A 2 -38.06 -12.28 0.76
CA LEU A 2 -38.31 -12.23 -0.69
C LEU A 2 -37.52 -13.40 -1.30
N LEU A 3 -38.27 -14.35 -1.85
CA LEU A 3 -37.85 -15.61 -2.48
C LEU A 3 -37.54 -15.38 -3.95
N VAL A 4 -36.43 -15.90 -4.48
CA VAL A 4 -36.25 -16.53 -5.82
C VAL A 4 -34.84 -17.17 -5.79
N GLY A 5 -34.52 -18.41 -6.17
CA GLY A 5 -35.23 -19.56 -6.70
C GLY A 5 -34.14 -20.61 -6.96
N GLY A 6 -34.21 -21.76 -6.29
CA GLY A 6 -33.27 -22.86 -6.52
C GLY A 6 -33.59 -23.53 -7.86
N GLY A 7 -32.71 -23.35 -8.84
CA GLY A 7 -32.75 -24.09 -10.10
C GLY A 7 -32.14 -25.48 -9.89
N GLY A 8 -32.99 -26.47 -9.65
CA GLY A 8 -32.61 -27.88 -9.73
C GLY A 8 -32.29 -28.25 -11.18
N CYS A 9 -31.21 -29.01 -11.38
CA CYS A 9 -30.96 -29.70 -12.64
C CYS A 9 -31.65 -31.07 -12.54
N ASP A 10 -32.87 -31.18 -13.08
CA ASP A 10 -33.53 -32.46 -13.28
C ASP A 10 -32.89 -33.20 -14.46
N ASP A 11 -32.32 -34.37 -14.16
CA ASP A 11 -31.75 -35.31 -15.14
C ASP A 11 -32.88 -36.21 -15.65
N SER A 12 -33.29 -36.04 -16.90
CA SER A 12 -34.27 -36.90 -17.57
C SER A 12 -34.00 -36.98 -19.08
N SER A 13 -33.13 -37.92 -19.43
CA SER A 13 -33.13 -38.78 -20.62
C SER A 13 -33.79 -38.31 -21.93
N GLY A 14 -32.96 -38.16 -22.97
CA GLY A 14 -33.30 -38.57 -24.34
C GLY A 14 -33.21 -37.50 -25.43
N GLY A 15 -32.28 -37.66 -26.39
CA GLY A 15 -32.30 -36.97 -27.68
C GLY A 15 -31.09 -36.09 -27.97
N ALA A 16 -30.60 -36.14 -29.21
CA ALA A 16 -29.33 -35.60 -29.65
C ALA A 16 -29.31 -34.06 -29.91
N ALA A 17 -28.21 -33.43 -29.46
CA ALA A 17 -27.62 -32.11 -29.82
C ALA A 17 -28.38 -30.81 -29.46
N PRO A 18 -27.70 -29.63 -29.32
CA PRO A 18 -26.30 -29.36 -28.96
C PRO A 18 -26.18 -28.87 -27.49
N ALA A 19 -24.99 -28.94 -26.91
CA ALA A 19 -24.73 -28.52 -25.53
C ALA A 19 -25.01 -27.01 -25.34
N CYS A 20 -26.09 -26.67 -24.63
CA CYS A 20 -26.26 -25.34 -24.07
C CYS A 20 -25.23 -25.16 -22.97
N SER A 21 -24.20 -24.36 -23.25
CA SER A 21 -23.25 -23.92 -22.24
C SER A 21 -24.01 -23.21 -21.12
N CYS A 22 -23.93 -23.73 -19.90
CA CYS A 22 -24.23 -22.97 -18.70
C CYS A 22 -23.22 -21.83 -18.60
N SER A 23 -23.47 -20.73 -19.30
CA SER A 23 -22.71 -19.50 -19.13
C SER A 23 -23.08 -18.96 -17.77
N THR A 24 -22.24 -19.19 -16.77
CA THR A 24 -22.28 -18.39 -15.54
C THR A 24 -22.25 -16.94 -16.00
N PRO A 25 -23.20 -16.08 -15.58
CA PRO A 25 -23.10 -14.66 -15.87
C PRO A 25 -21.70 -14.19 -15.45
N PRO A 26 -20.99 -13.40 -16.28
CA PRO A 26 -19.74 -12.82 -15.83
C PRO A 26 -20.01 -12.14 -14.48
N PRO A 27 -19.09 -12.28 -13.51
CA PRO A 27 -19.26 -11.65 -12.21
C PRO A 27 -19.61 -10.18 -12.45
N PRO A 28 -20.53 -9.60 -11.65
CA PRO A 28 -20.86 -8.19 -11.78
C PRO A 28 -19.56 -7.38 -11.79
N PRO A 29 -19.45 -6.36 -12.66
CA PRO A 29 -18.24 -5.56 -12.74
C PRO A 29 -17.92 -5.05 -11.33
N THR A 30 -16.72 -5.36 -10.84
CA THR A 30 -16.19 -4.79 -9.60
C THR A 30 -16.36 -3.29 -9.71
N GLU A 31 -17.07 -2.67 -8.75
CA GLU A 31 -17.26 -1.22 -8.75
C GLU A 31 -15.87 -0.57 -8.86
N ALA A 32 -15.69 0.26 -9.89
CA ALA A 32 -14.41 0.88 -10.14
C ALA A 32 -14.04 1.76 -8.95
N CYS A 33 -12.89 1.46 -8.33
CA CYS A 33 -12.25 2.29 -7.32
C CYS A 33 -12.23 3.76 -7.78
N ASP A 34 -12.90 4.65 -7.05
CA ASP A 34 -12.88 6.07 -7.37
C ASP A 34 -11.51 6.68 -7.07
N GLN A 35 -11.29 7.95 -7.43
CA GLN A 35 -9.99 8.60 -7.23
C GLN A 35 -9.52 8.55 -5.77
N ARG A 36 -10.45 8.65 -4.81
CA ARG A 36 -10.11 8.64 -3.38
C ARG A 36 -9.67 7.25 -2.94
N CYS A 37 -10.37 6.21 -3.39
CA CYS A 37 -9.98 4.84 -3.21
C CYS A 37 -8.59 4.58 -3.82
N ALA A 38 -8.35 5.04 -5.06
CA ALA A 38 -7.08 4.83 -5.76
C ALA A 38 -5.92 5.55 -5.07
N ASP A 39 -6.14 6.79 -4.61
CA ASP A 39 -5.19 7.53 -3.78
C ASP A 39 -4.87 6.75 -2.48
N GLY A 40 -5.87 6.15 -1.83
CA GLY A 40 -5.67 5.32 -0.64
C GLY A 40 -4.75 4.12 -0.88
N VAL A 41 -5.00 3.36 -1.94
CA VAL A 41 -4.16 2.20 -2.31
C VAL A 41 -2.74 2.63 -2.72
N ALA A 42 -2.61 3.72 -3.49
CA ALA A 42 -1.30 4.25 -3.86
C ALA A 42 -0.49 4.71 -2.62
N LEU A 43 -1.15 5.32 -1.64
CA LEU A 43 -0.52 5.69 -0.37
C LEU A 43 -0.15 4.47 0.48
N ARG A 44 -0.95 3.39 0.46
CA ARG A 44 -0.56 2.09 1.06
C ARG A 44 0.73 1.58 0.44
N ALA A 45 0.79 1.53 -0.88
CA ALA A 45 1.98 1.09 -1.61
C ALA A 45 3.24 1.91 -1.25
N MET A 46 3.11 3.23 -1.21
CA MET A 46 4.19 4.13 -0.76
C MET A 46 4.61 3.83 0.69
N ARG A 47 3.65 3.63 1.60
CA ARG A 47 3.95 3.39 3.02
C ARG A 47 4.62 2.04 3.25
N GLU A 48 4.20 1.01 2.53
CA GLU A 48 4.82 -0.30 2.56
C GLU A 48 6.21 -0.29 1.93
N THR A 49 6.43 0.53 0.89
CA THR A 49 7.77 0.79 0.34
C THR A 49 8.70 1.43 1.37
N LEU A 50 8.21 2.41 2.17
CA LEU A 50 8.96 2.97 3.30
C LEU A 50 9.29 1.91 4.37
N LYS A 51 8.33 1.06 4.70
CA LYS A 51 8.50 -0.06 5.65
C LYS A 51 9.55 -1.04 5.15
N LEU A 52 9.51 -1.39 3.87
CA LEU A 52 10.47 -2.25 3.21
C LEU A 52 11.88 -1.66 3.26
N ALA A 53 12.05 -0.40 2.85
CA ALA A 53 13.34 0.29 2.89
C ALA A 53 13.91 0.33 4.32
N PHE A 54 13.07 0.64 5.32
CA PHE A 54 13.47 0.59 6.73
C PHE A 54 13.91 -0.82 7.14
N ASN A 55 13.15 -1.85 6.78
CA ASN A 55 13.47 -3.23 7.15
C ASN A 55 14.76 -3.72 6.50
N LEU A 56 14.97 -3.40 5.22
CA LEU A 56 16.17 -3.82 4.49
C LEU A 56 17.43 -3.09 4.98
N ALA A 57 17.34 -1.79 5.25
CA ALA A 57 18.52 -1.00 5.63
C ALA A 57 18.82 -1.02 7.13
N LEU A 58 17.79 -0.91 7.98
CA LEU A 58 17.94 -0.50 9.37
C LEU A 58 17.52 -1.57 10.38
N GLN A 59 16.64 -2.51 10.01
CA GLN A 59 16.20 -3.54 10.95
C GLN A 59 17.37 -4.42 11.40
N GLY A 60 17.49 -4.60 12.72
CA GLY A 60 18.59 -5.34 13.33
C GLY A 60 19.94 -4.61 13.34
N LYS A 61 20.01 -3.36 12.86
CA LYS A 61 21.19 -2.51 12.99
C LYS A 61 21.19 -1.74 14.31
N PRO A 62 22.36 -1.32 14.82
CA PRO A 62 22.44 -0.38 15.93
C PRO A 62 21.67 0.91 15.63
N VAL A 63 20.97 1.43 16.64
CA VAL A 63 20.37 2.77 16.58
C VAL A 63 21.42 3.88 16.61
N GLY A 64 21.02 5.10 16.28
CA GLY A 64 21.87 6.27 16.12
C GLY A 64 21.76 6.85 14.69
N PRO A 65 22.79 7.57 14.23
CA PRO A 65 22.87 8.06 12.87
C PRO A 65 22.82 6.92 11.85
N GLN A 66 22.00 7.08 10.81
CA GLN A 66 21.81 6.13 9.73
C GLN A 66 22.15 6.80 8.41
N ASP A 67 22.85 6.07 7.54
CA ASP A 67 23.01 6.38 6.11
C ASP A 67 23.21 5.04 5.40
N ALA A 68 22.17 4.59 4.72
CA ALA A 68 22.15 3.29 4.07
C ALA A 68 21.47 3.40 2.72
N THR A 69 22.00 2.68 1.74
CA THR A 69 21.42 2.59 0.39
C THR A 69 21.13 1.13 0.07
N GLY A 70 20.08 0.87 -0.69
CA GLY A 70 19.70 -0.47 -1.12
C GLY A 70 18.97 -0.46 -2.46
N ALA A 71 18.75 -1.66 -2.98
CA ALA A 71 17.96 -1.88 -4.19
C ALA A 71 16.53 -2.31 -3.83
N CYS A 72 15.55 -1.90 -4.62
CA CYS A 72 14.17 -2.35 -4.44
C CYS A 72 13.94 -3.69 -5.17
N PRO A 73 13.00 -4.54 -4.70
CA PRO A 73 12.86 -5.90 -5.18
C PRO A 73 12.61 -6.03 -6.69
N GLU A 74 11.86 -5.10 -7.28
CA GLU A 74 11.51 -5.11 -8.70
C GLU A 74 12.21 -4.03 -9.53
N GLY A 75 13.26 -3.42 -8.98
CA GLY A 75 14.06 -2.39 -9.64
C GLY A 75 13.94 -1.01 -8.98
N GLY A 76 14.89 -0.15 -9.33
CA GLY A 76 15.10 1.13 -8.66
C GLY A 76 15.95 1.00 -7.39
N THR A 77 16.18 2.13 -6.73
CA THR A 77 17.00 2.21 -5.53
C THR A 77 16.33 3.04 -4.44
N PHE A 78 16.84 2.89 -3.21
CA PHE A 78 16.47 3.73 -2.09
C PHE A 78 17.70 4.10 -1.27
N ARG A 79 17.67 5.28 -0.65
CA ARG A 79 18.61 5.71 0.38
C ARG A 79 17.84 6.18 1.60
N VAL A 80 18.28 5.78 2.78
CA VAL A 80 17.72 6.19 4.07
C VAL A 80 18.80 6.89 4.88
N VAL A 81 18.57 8.14 5.25
CA VAL A 81 19.49 8.97 6.05
C VAL A 81 18.75 9.55 7.25
N GLY A 82 19.37 9.61 8.42
CA GLY A 82 18.82 10.36 9.55
C GLY A 82 19.19 9.77 10.88
N GLU A 83 18.27 9.82 11.84
CA GLU A 83 18.50 9.33 13.20
C GLU A 83 17.38 8.37 13.62
N ALA A 84 17.76 7.30 14.28
CA ALA A 84 16.86 6.41 15.00
C ALA A 84 17.32 6.29 16.44
N THR A 85 16.41 6.30 17.40
CA THR A 85 16.69 6.05 18.82
C THR A 85 15.72 5.00 19.35
N SER A 86 16.22 4.04 20.13
CA SER A 86 15.38 2.98 20.71
C SER A 86 15.07 3.30 22.17
N ASN A 87 13.81 3.10 22.55
CA ASN A 87 13.40 2.99 23.93
C ASN A 87 12.95 1.54 24.19
N ALA A 88 13.88 0.71 24.63
CA ALA A 88 13.64 -0.71 24.90
C ALA A 88 12.59 -0.93 26.00
N LEU A 89 12.46 -0.01 26.98
CA LEU A 89 11.48 -0.13 28.07
C LEU A 89 10.04 0.03 27.57
N GLN A 90 9.83 0.89 26.58
CA GLN A 90 8.52 1.14 25.97
C GLN A 90 8.29 0.30 24.70
N GLY A 91 9.31 -0.40 24.21
CA GLY A 91 9.22 -1.11 22.94
C GLY A 91 8.97 -0.17 21.77
N THR A 92 9.63 0.98 21.75
CA THR A 92 9.46 1.99 20.70
C THR A 92 10.79 2.37 20.08
N THR A 93 10.72 2.82 18.83
CA THR A 93 11.84 3.46 18.13
C THR A 93 11.37 4.83 17.66
N THR A 94 12.03 5.89 18.12
CA THR A 94 11.80 7.23 17.60
C THR A 94 12.71 7.45 16.40
N VAL A 95 12.13 7.92 15.30
CA VAL A 95 12.81 8.09 14.02
C VAL A 95 12.68 9.52 13.54
N LYS A 96 13.74 10.00 12.90
CA LYS A 96 13.75 11.18 12.05
C LYS A 96 14.58 10.84 10.83
N LEU A 97 13.92 10.27 9.83
CA LEU A 97 14.54 9.68 8.66
C LEU A 97 14.10 10.40 7.39
N THR A 98 15.01 10.50 6.45
CA THR A 98 14.79 10.97 5.08
C THR A 98 15.05 9.79 4.15
N TYR A 99 14.07 9.50 3.31
CA TYR A 99 14.09 8.46 2.30
C TYR A 99 14.16 9.12 0.93
N THR A 100 15.14 8.75 0.13
CA THR A 100 15.22 9.13 -1.28
C THR A 100 15.00 7.87 -2.10
N PHE A 101 14.00 7.90 -2.97
CA PHE A 101 13.69 6.80 -3.88
C PHE A 101 13.96 7.20 -5.33
N GLU A 102 14.58 6.30 -6.07
CA GLU A 102 14.81 6.43 -7.51
C GLU A 102 14.10 5.27 -8.21
N GLY A 103 12.85 5.50 -8.63
CA GLY A 103 12.05 4.50 -9.34
C GLY A 103 11.84 3.19 -8.59
N CYS A 104 11.78 3.24 -7.25
CA CYS A 104 11.71 2.06 -6.40
C CYS A 104 10.40 1.30 -6.61
N VAL A 105 10.45 0.10 -7.20
CA VAL A 105 9.26 -0.70 -7.49
C VAL A 105 8.97 -1.69 -6.37
N TYR A 106 7.74 -1.65 -5.88
CA TYR A 106 7.19 -2.63 -4.95
C TYR A 106 5.84 -3.16 -5.46
N ARG A 107 5.63 -4.47 -5.28
CA ARG A 107 4.41 -5.16 -5.67
C ARG A 107 3.88 -5.96 -4.49
N GLN A 108 2.58 -5.84 -4.26
CA GLN A 108 1.83 -6.64 -3.30
C GLN A 108 0.65 -7.26 -4.04
N ILE A 109 0.42 -8.55 -3.80
CA ILE A 109 -0.75 -9.28 -4.27
C ILE A 109 -1.37 -9.94 -3.05
N ASP A 110 -2.66 -9.69 -2.83
CA ASP A 110 -3.43 -10.20 -1.70
C ASP A 110 -4.83 -10.63 -2.15
N ASP A 111 -5.56 -11.32 -1.28
CA ASP A 111 -6.96 -11.68 -1.50
C ASP A 111 -7.88 -10.45 -1.39
N GLU A 112 -7.45 -9.41 -0.66
CA GLU A 112 -8.15 -8.13 -0.52
C GLU A 112 -7.84 -7.19 -1.70
N VAL A 113 -8.88 -6.78 -2.43
CA VAL A 113 -8.75 -6.03 -3.69
C VAL A 113 -8.03 -4.68 -3.53
N ASP A 114 -8.16 -4.03 -2.37
CA ASP A 114 -7.53 -2.75 -2.02
C ASP A 114 -6.10 -2.88 -1.46
N GLU A 115 -5.59 -4.11 -1.35
CA GLU A 115 -4.20 -4.40 -0.98
C GLU A 115 -3.34 -4.87 -2.17
N ASN A 116 -3.95 -4.97 -3.35
CA ASN A 116 -3.29 -5.33 -4.59
C ASN A 116 -2.75 -4.08 -5.31
N TYR A 117 -1.45 -4.07 -5.59
CA TYR A 117 -0.82 -2.99 -6.34
C TYR A 117 0.57 -3.38 -6.87
N ARG A 118 1.01 -2.65 -7.90
CA ARG A 118 2.40 -2.65 -8.36
C ARG A 118 2.79 -1.21 -8.65
N MET A 119 3.63 -0.64 -7.79
CA MET A 119 3.89 0.79 -7.77
C MET A 119 5.38 1.11 -7.78
N SER A 120 5.77 2.09 -8.60
CA SER A 120 7.07 2.77 -8.53
C SER A 120 6.96 4.03 -7.70
N VAL A 121 7.88 4.21 -6.75
CA VAL A 121 8.01 5.41 -5.92
C VAL A 121 9.27 6.17 -6.32
N THR A 122 9.13 7.45 -6.60
CA THR A 122 10.27 8.37 -6.84
C THR A 122 10.05 9.67 -6.06
N GLY A 123 11.10 10.18 -5.43
CA GLY A 123 11.06 11.44 -4.69
C GLY A 123 11.72 11.33 -3.32
N THR A 124 11.62 12.41 -2.54
CA THR A 124 12.19 12.48 -1.19
C THR A 124 11.10 12.58 -0.13
N LEU A 125 11.01 11.58 0.74
CA LEU A 125 10.08 11.55 1.86
C LEU A 125 10.81 11.70 3.20
N THR A 126 10.27 12.52 4.08
CA THR A 126 10.68 12.57 5.49
C THR A 126 9.68 11.80 6.34
N GLN A 127 10.17 11.07 7.33
CA GLN A 127 9.38 10.34 8.31
C GLN A 127 9.89 10.69 9.71
N GLU A 128 9.02 11.28 10.52
CA GLU A 128 9.33 11.66 11.89
C GLU A 128 8.28 11.10 12.86
N GLY A 129 8.73 10.58 13.99
CA GLY A 129 7.85 10.17 15.08
C GLY A 129 8.24 8.83 15.69
N THR A 130 7.26 8.10 16.19
CA THR A 130 7.45 6.87 16.97
C THR A 130 6.92 5.66 16.20
N ILE A 131 7.77 4.65 16.06
CA ILE A 131 7.41 3.30 15.61
C ILE A 131 7.27 2.43 16.85
N ALA A 132 6.08 1.89 17.09
CA ALA A 132 5.85 0.94 18.17
C ALA A 132 6.10 -0.50 17.69
N VAL A 133 6.80 -1.29 18.51
CA VAL A 133 7.01 -2.74 18.29
C VAL A 133 6.32 -3.60 19.36
N GLN A 134 5.63 -2.98 20.31
CA GLN A 134 4.86 -3.65 21.36
C GLN A 134 3.40 -3.20 21.36
N PRO A 135 2.45 -4.07 21.77
CA PRO A 135 1.02 -3.73 21.80
C PRO A 135 0.65 -2.58 22.75
N SER A 136 1.50 -2.27 23.73
CA SER A 136 1.29 -1.20 24.72
C SER A 136 1.63 0.20 24.19
N ALA A 137 2.21 0.30 22.99
CA ALA A 137 2.60 1.55 22.36
C ALA A 137 1.89 1.74 21.01
N THR A 138 1.68 3.00 20.64
CA THR A 138 1.02 3.36 19.38
C THR A 138 2.05 3.96 18.42
N THR A 139 2.08 3.45 17.19
CA THR A 139 2.84 4.09 16.11
C THR A 139 2.23 5.45 15.80
N ALA A 140 3.04 6.49 15.82
CA ALA A 140 2.63 7.86 15.54
C ALA A 140 3.69 8.50 14.64
N LEU A 141 3.40 8.64 13.35
CA LEU A 141 4.36 9.13 12.37
C LEU A 141 3.78 10.30 11.58
N LEU A 142 4.65 11.23 11.23
CA LEU A 142 4.41 12.29 10.27
C LEU A 142 5.28 12.01 9.05
N ILE A 143 4.65 11.89 7.88
CA ILE A 143 5.31 11.61 6.61
C ILE A 143 5.07 12.79 5.68
N ARG A 144 6.14 13.31 5.06
CA ARG A 144 6.03 14.46 4.14
C ARG A 144 6.92 14.29 2.92
N SER A 145 6.45 14.77 1.78
CA SER A 145 7.19 14.87 0.52
C SER A 145 6.73 16.13 -0.19
N ASP A 146 7.64 16.86 -0.84
CA ASP A 146 7.26 18.03 -1.65
C ASP A 146 7.07 17.67 -3.14
N ASP A 147 7.67 16.56 -3.58
CA ASP A 147 7.83 16.19 -4.99
C ASP A 147 7.55 14.70 -5.30
N LEU A 148 6.63 14.08 -4.56
CA LEU A 148 6.36 12.64 -4.68
C LEU A 148 5.82 12.29 -6.08
N THR A 149 6.40 11.27 -6.69
CA THR A 149 5.89 10.64 -7.91
C THR A 149 5.55 9.18 -7.59
N LEU A 150 4.32 8.79 -7.91
CA LEU A 150 3.85 7.41 -7.86
C LEU A 150 3.34 7.05 -9.25
N ASP A 151 3.88 5.98 -9.84
CA ASP A 151 3.50 5.50 -11.17
C ASP A 151 3.39 3.96 -11.18
N GLY A 152 2.25 3.43 -11.63
CA GLY A 152 2.00 1.99 -11.64
C GLY A 152 0.51 1.63 -11.67
N GLU A 153 0.18 0.51 -11.04
CA GLU A 153 -1.17 -0.07 -11.03
C GLU A 153 -1.66 -0.27 -9.58
N VAL A 154 -2.94 0.01 -9.35
CA VAL A 154 -3.65 -0.25 -8.09
C VAL A 154 -4.88 -1.12 -8.35
N TYR A 155 -5.34 -1.83 -7.32
CA TYR A 155 -6.63 -2.54 -7.27
C TYR A 155 -6.76 -3.78 -8.17
N VAL A 156 -7.88 -4.51 -8.05
CA VAL A 156 -8.27 -5.62 -8.95
C VAL A 156 -9.70 -5.40 -9.47
N PRO A 157 -9.93 -5.25 -10.79
CA PRO A 157 -8.93 -5.27 -11.85
C PRO A 157 -7.95 -4.10 -11.74
N ALA A 158 -6.72 -4.30 -12.22
CA ALA A 158 -5.67 -3.30 -12.19
C ALA A 158 -6.11 -2.00 -12.87
N GLN A 159 -5.89 -0.89 -12.18
CA GLN A 159 -6.15 0.45 -12.65
C GLN A 159 -4.85 1.22 -12.66
N ASP A 160 -4.54 1.86 -13.79
CA ASP A 160 -3.37 2.74 -13.88
C ASP A 160 -3.51 3.90 -12.89
N TYR A 161 -2.47 4.14 -12.12
CA TYR A 161 -2.37 5.24 -11.19
C TYR A 161 -1.09 6.02 -11.45
N ARG A 162 -1.24 7.34 -11.57
CA ARG A 162 -0.10 8.24 -11.76
C ARG A 162 -0.31 9.58 -11.09
N ILE A 163 0.67 9.98 -10.29
CA ILE A 163 0.87 11.34 -9.81
C ILE A 163 2.33 11.72 -10.01
N GLU A 164 2.58 12.99 -10.29
CA GLU A 164 3.92 13.50 -10.54
C GLU A 164 4.16 14.73 -9.69
N GLN A 165 5.33 14.79 -9.04
CA GLN A 165 5.80 15.96 -8.29
C GLN A 165 4.76 16.49 -7.30
N CYS A 166 4.08 15.58 -6.61
CA CYS A 166 2.97 15.92 -5.75
C CYS A 166 3.42 16.17 -4.31
N PRO A 167 3.02 17.31 -3.71
CA PRO A 167 3.17 17.50 -2.28
C PRO A 167 2.25 16.51 -1.55
N THR A 168 2.82 15.86 -0.54
CA THR A 168 2.19 14.82 0.25
C THR A 168 2.45 15.08 1.73
N VAL A 169 1.40 15.07 2.54
CA VAL A 169 1.49 15.23 4.00
C VAL A 169 0.54 14.23 4.64
N LEU A 170 1.09 13.29 5.40
CA LEU A 170 0.35 12.20 6.01
C LEU A 170 0.69 12.07 7.48
N SER A 171 -0.30 11.73 8.29
CA SER A 171 -0.13 11.29 9.67
C SER A 171 -0.56 9.84 9.78
N GLN A 172 0.28 9.02 10.40
CA GLN A 172 -0.06 7.68 10.86
C GLN A 172 -0.36 7.73 12.37
N THR A 173 -1.49 7.19 12.80
CA THR A 173 -1.80 6.94 14.21
C THR A 173 -2.34 5.52 14.37
N GLY A 174 -1.56 4.64 14.98
CA GLY A 174 -1.82 3.21 14.98
C GLY A 174 -1.78 2.66 13.55
N ASN A 175 -2.89 2.07 13.13
CA ASN A 175 -3.07 1.54 11.78
C ASN A 175 -3.60 2.57 10.79
N ALA A 176 -4.19 3.66 11.28
CA ALA A 176 -4.82 4.67 10.45
C ALA A 176 -3.79 5.61 9.85
N ILE A 177 -3.85 5.80 8.53
CA ILE A 177 -3.09 6.80 7.78
C ILE A 177 -4.07 7.75 7.11
N ALA A 178 -3.87 9.05 7.33
CA ALA A 178 -4.70 10.09 6.75
C ALA A 178 -3.88 11.34 6.45
N GLY A 179 -4.33 12.11 5.46
CA GLY A 179 -3.77 13.41 5.14
C GLY A 179 -4.12 13.82 3.72
N THR A 180 -3.12 14.33 3.00
CA THR A 180 -3.30 14.83 1.63
C THR A 180 -2.22 14.37 0.67
N VAL A 181 -2.61 14.09 -0.56
CA VAL A 181 -1.74 13.83 -1.72
C VAL A 181 -2.18 14.72 -2.88
N CYS A 182 -1.25 15.50 -3.45
CA CYS A 182 -1.58 16.52 -4.46
C CYS A 182 -2.72 17.48 -4.02
N GLY A 183 -2.84 17.77 -2.72
CA GLY A 183 -3.93 18.57 -2.14
C GLY A 183 -5.29 17.86 -2.01
N ARG A 184 -5.43 16.62 -2.46
CA ARG A 184 -6.63 15.79 -2.27
C ARG A 184 -6.55 15.05 -0.94
N ALA A 185 -7.67 14.95 -0.24
CA ALA A 185 -7.74 14.14 0.98
C ALA A 185 -7.65 12.65 0.64
N ALA A 186 -6.75 11.93 1.31
CA ALA A 186 -6.54 10.51 1.11
C ALA A 186 -6.13 9.83 2.42
N GLY A 187 -6.36 8.53 2.50
CA GLY A 187 -6.06 7.73 3.68
C GLY A 187 -6.49 6.28 3.52
N PHE A 188 -5.99 5.44 4.42
CA PHE A 188 -6.27 4.01 4.50
C PHE A 188 -5.96 3.50 5.92
N ASP A 189 -6.40 2.28 6.21
CA ASP A 189 -6.12 1.58 7.47
C ASP A 189 -5.41 0.25 7.18
N PHE A 190 -4.40 -0.10 7.98
CA PHE A 190 -3.76 -1.42 7.98
C PHE A 190 -4.55 -2.48 8.75
#